data_AF-A0A8I1QAI9-F1
#
_entry.id   AF-A0A8I1QAI9-F1
#
_cell.length_a   1.000
_cell.length_b   1.000
_cell.length_c   1.000
_cell.angle_alpha   90.00
_cell.angle_beta   90.00
_cell.angle_gamma   90.00
#
_symmetry.space_group_name_H-M   'P 1'
#
loop_
_entity.id
_entity.type
_entity.pdbx_description
1 polymer ?
#
loop_
_entity_poly.entity_id
_entity_poly.type
_entity_poly.pdbx_seq_one_letter_code
_entity_poly.pdbx_strand_id
1 'polypeptide(L)'
;MFQRYKNAKEFFSAPPCLNTYFRSGKISVNHDAGTYDIYSLTTLNNLLTKKIINQETPTLRFLIDVQGVAWFAEETLPGIKAPKHYQMTGKNINEAFCITAGNIKFKNKKYCTLKNISHRSGDFHPSFHSLRLFLAFLILHESSLPFKLPLILTIKEFNQQGDLVFKHRWRKSKMRKWVYSFSEQTAYKKLLEQQPMSVKKVTYGALNYTPQA
;
A
#
# COMPACT_ATOMS: atom_id res chain seq x y z
N MET A 1 -21.72 -19.48 2.71
CA MET A 1 -22.10 -18.22 2.01
C MET A 1 -22.27 -17.04 2.98
N PHE A 2 -22.79 -17.27 4.19
CA PHE A 2 -23.02 -16.25 5.24
C PHE A 2 -21.77 -15.51 5.74
N GLN A 3 -20.66 -16.20 6.01
CA GLN A 3 -19.42 -15.55 6.49
C GLN A 3 -18.86 -14.51 5.50
N ARG A 4 -18.94 -14.79 4.19
CA ARG A 4 -18.53 -13.86 3.11
C ARG A 4 -19.34 -12.56 3.12
N TYR A 5 -20.64 -12.65 3.33
CA TYR A 5 -21.52 -11.50 3.37
C TYR A 5 -21.34 -10.69 4.65
N LYS A 6 -21.14 -11.36 5.79
CA LYS A 6 -20.88 -10.71 7.10
C LYS A 6 -19.60 -9.87 7.04
N ASN A 7 -18.48 -10.45 6.58
CA ASN A 7 -17.19 -9.76 6.50
C ASN A 7 -17.23 -8.57 5.50
N ALA A 8 -17.92 -8.70 4.37
CA ALA A 8 -18.07 -7.60 3.43
C ALA A 8 -19.03 -6.50 3.92
N LYS A 9 -20.05 -6.84 4.72
CA LYS A 9 -20.95 -5.86 5.33
C LYS A 9 -20.22 -5.08 6.41
N GLU A 10 -19.44 -5.76 7.24
CA GLU A 10 -18.59 -5.17 8.29
C GLU A 10 -17.44 -4.32 7.71
N PHE A 11 -16.77 -4.79 6.65
CA PHE A 11 -15.72 -3.99 6.03
C PHE A 11 -16.25 -2.67 5.47
N PHE A 12 -17.45 -2.66 4.90
CA PHE A 12 -18.06 -1.45 4.33
C PHE A 12 -19.08 -0.77 5.26
N SER A 13 -19.15 -1.13 6.55
CA SER A 13 -20.10 -0.51 7.50
C SER A 13 -19.58 0.77 8.14
N ALA A 14 -18.28 1.07 8.01
CA ALA A 14 -17.63 2.22 8.64
C ALA A 14 -16.72 2.96 7.64
N PRO A 15 -16.46 4.27 7.86
CA PRO A 15 -15.46 5.01 7.10
C PRO A 15 -14.03 4.53 7.44
N PRO A 16 -13.01 4.93 6.65
CA PRO A 16 -11.62 4.75 7.04
C PRO A 16 -11.32 5.44 8.38
N CYS A 17 -10.57 4.79 9.27
CA CYS A 17 -10.11 5.42 10.52
C CYS A 17 -8.85 6.26 10.25
N LEU A 18 -8.88 7.55 10.58
CA LEU A 18 -7.74 8.47 10.38
C LEU A 18 -6.75 8.47 11.54
N ASN A 19 -7.16 8.00 12.72
CA ASN A 19 -6.37 8.05 13.96
C ASN A 19 -5.63 6.73 14.25
N THR A 20 -5.55 5.83 13.27
CA THR A 20 -4.82 4.56 13.41
C THR A 20 -3.49 4.66 12.69
N TYR A 21 -2.40 4.54 13.45
CA TYR A 21 -1.05 4.52 12.93
C TYR A 21 -0.37 3.22 13.31
N PHE A 22 0.46 2.71 12.40
CA PHE A 22 1.26 1.51 12.60
C PHE A 22 2.73 1.90 12.57
N ARG A 23 3.43 1.59 13.66
CA ARG A 23 4.87 1.70 13.77
C ARG A 23 5.53 0.54 13.02
N SER A 24 6.69 0.78 12.43
CA SER A 24 7.48 -0.32 11.89
C SER A 24 7.96 -1.23 13.03
N GLY A 25 7.92 -2.54 12.79
CA GLY A 25 8.41 -3.54 13.73
C GLY A 25 9.94 -3.54 13.78
N LYS A 26 10.49 -3.88 14.96
CA LYS A 26 11.91 -4.23 15.08
C LYS A 26 12.10 -5.57 14.38
N ILE A 27 12.50 -5.54 13.13
CA ILE A 27 12.86 -6.75 12.40
C ILE A 27 14.38 -6.81 12.37
N SER A 28 14.94 -8.01 12.57
CA SER A 28 16.34 -8.26 12.26
C SER A 28 16.52 -8.08 10.76
N VAL A 29 16.97 -6.89 10.37
CA VAL A 29 17.15 -6.56 8.96
C VAL A 29 18.56 -6.08 8.72
N ASN A 30 19.40 -6.99 8.22
CA ASN A 30 20.55 -6.57 7.43
C ASN A 30 20.02 -5.78 6.24
N HIS A 31 20.44 -4.53 6.12
CA HIS A 31 20.25 -3.78 4.90
C HIS A 31 21.47 -2.96 4.60
N ASP A 32 21.83 -3.01 3.32
CA ASP A 32 22.89 -2.20 2.78
C ASP A 32 22.47 -0.73 2.79
N ALA A 33 23.47 0.15 2.85
CA ALA A 33 23.27 1.55 2.53
C ALA A 33 22.68 1.69 1.12
N GLY A 34 21.76 2.64 0.95
CA GLY A 34 21.06 2.81 -0.30
C GLY A 34 20.33 4.14 -0.38
N THR A 35 20.19 4.62 -1.62
CA THR A 35 19.31 5.72 -1.95
C THR A 35 18.20 5.18 -2.84
N TYR A 36 16.96 5.50 -2.50
CA TYR A 36 15.78 4.96 -3.16
C TYR A 36 14.85 6.07 -3.62
N ASP A 37 14.30 5.90 -4.81
CA ASP A 37 13.25 6.75 -5.34
C ASP A 37 11.88 6.19 -4.92
N ILE A 38 11.09 7.02 -4.26
CA ILE A 38 9.74 6.71 -3.78
C ILE A 38 8.76 7.57 -4.57
N TYR A 39 7.84 6.92 -5.26
CA TYR A 39 6.98 7.57 -6.25
C TYR A 39 5.63 7.92 -5.64
N SER A 40 5.16 9.13 -5.92
CA SER A 40 3.79 9.56 -5.63
C SER A 40 2.83 9.02 -6.68
N LEU A 41 1.53 9.30 -6.53
CA LEU A 41 0.53 9.01 -7.56
C LEU A 41 0.90 9.60 -8.93
N THR A 42 1.29 10.88 -8.98
CA THR A 42 1.55 11.60 -10.23
C THR A 42 2.79 11.06 -10.95
N THR A 43 3.74 10.50 -10.20
CA THR A 43 5.00 9.96 -10.73
C THR A 43 4.97 8.44 -10.86
N LEU A 44 3.86 7.77 -10.51
CA LEU A 44 3.73 6.32 -10.53
C LEU A 44 3.94 5.73 -11.94
N ASN A 45 3.57 6.46 -12.99
CA ASN A 45 3.80 6.00 -14.36
C ASN A 45 5.30 5.83 -14.68
N ASN A 46 6.17 6.65 -14.08
CA ASN A 46 7.61 6.55 -14.26
C ASN A 46 8.14 5.23 -13.68
N LEU A 47 7.67 4.88 -12.47
CA LEU A 47 7.98 3.60 -11.83
C LEU A 47 7.50 2.42 -12.68
N LEU A 48 6.26 2.44 -13.16
CA LEU A 48 5.72 1.37 -14.00
C LEU A 48 6.51 1.22 -15.31
N THR A 49 6.85 2.32 -15.96
CA THR A 49 7.62 2.33 -17.21
C THR A 49 9.00 1.71 -17.00
N LYS A 50 9.71 2.11 -15.93
CA LYS A 50 11.00 1.51 -15.55
C LYS A 50 10.89 0.00 -15.37
N LYS A 51 9.88 -0.46 -14.62
CA LYS A 51 9.66 -1.89 -14.37
C LYS A 51 9.27 -2.69 -15.63
N ILE A 52 8.60 -2.06 -16.59
CA ILE A 52 8.29 -2.66 -17.90
C ILE A 52 9.58 -2.87 -18.68
N ILE A 53 10.43 -1.83 -18.80
CA ILE A 53 11.71 -1.88 -19.50
C ILE A 53 12.61 -2.97 -18.92
N ASN A 54 12.71 -3.03 -17.59
CA ASN A 54 13.52 -4.01 -16.87
C ASN A 54 12.88 -5.41 -16.78
N GLN A 55 11.67 -5.59 -17.33
CA GLN A 55 10.90 -6.84 -17.28
C GLN A 55 10.72 -7.42 -15.87
N GLU A 56 10.60 -6.56 -14.87
CA GLU A 56 10.55 -6.95 -13.46
C GLU A 56 9.23 -7.64 -13.08
N THR A 57 9.20 -8.24 -11.89
CA THR A 57 7.96 -8.86 -11.39
C THR A 57 6.85 -7.81 -11.23
N PRO A 58 5.60 -8.19 -11.56
CA PRO A 58 4.47 -7.26 -11.58
C PRO A 58 3.92 -6.98 -10.17
N THR A 59 4.78 -6.58 -9.24
CA THR A 59 4.40 -6.20 -7.86
C THR A 59 5.05 -4.89 -7.48
N LEU A 60 4.31 -4.08 -6.73
CA LEU A 60 4.76 -2.83 -6.10
C LEU A 60 4.50 -2.87 -4.61
N ARG A 61 5.38 -2.22 -3.84
CA ARG A 61 5.09 -1.80 -2.48
C ARG A 61 4.26 -0.53 -2.51
N PHE A 62 3.36 -0.38 -1.55
CA PHE A 62 2.70 0.89 -1.26
C PHE A 62 2.68 1.17 0.24
N LEU A 63 2.60 2.46 0.58
CA LEU A 63 2.09 2.91 1.88
C LEU A 63 1.22 4.15 1.72
N ILE A 64 0.40 4.40 2.73
CA ILE A 64 -0.15 5.72 3.00
C ILE A 64 0.54 6.24 4.26
N ASP A 65 1.23 7.36 4.14
CA ASP A 65 1.90 7.98 5.28
C ASP A 65 0.91 8.67 6.23
N VAL A 66 1.41 9.22 7.33
CA VAL A 66 0.56 9.86 8.35
C VAL A 66 -0.07 11.17 7.87
N GLN A 67 0.38 11.71 6.73
CA GLN A 67 -0.19 12.86 6.04
C GLN A 67 -1.22 12.46 4.97
N GLY A 68 -1.49 11.15 4.79
CA GLY A 68 -2.44 10.68 3.78
C GLY A 68 -1.89 10.56 2.36
N VAL A 69 -0.57 10.73 2.19
CA VAL A 69 0.06 10.60 0.88
C VAL A 69 0.30 9.14 0.55
N ALA A 70 -0.11 8.73 -0.65
CA ALA A 70 0.16 7.41 -1.17
C ALA A 70 1.53 7.37 -1.86
N TRP A 71 2.41 6.53 -1.34
CA TRP A 71 3.76 6.30 -1.85
C TRP A 71 3.89 4.90 -2.41
N PHE A 72 4.66 4.76 -3.49
CA PHE A 72 4.88 3.51 -4.22
C PHE A 72 6.37 3.29 -4.46
N ALA A 73 6.79 2.03 -4.44
CA ALA A 73 8.17 1.65 -4.74
C ALA A 73 8.26 0.22 -5.30
N GLU A 74 9.44 -0.11 -5.78
CA GLU A 74 9.79 -1.48 -6.18
C GLU A 74 9.71 -2.45 -4.98
N GLU A 75 9.41 -3.71 -5.27
CA GLU A 75 9.55 -4.80 -4.31
C GLU A 75 10.92 -5.46 -4.49
N THR A 76 11.54 -5.86 -3.38
CA THR A 76 12.86 -6.53 -3.40
C THR A 76 12.75 -7.85 -4.14
N LEU A 77 13.66 -8.07 -5.08
CA LEU A 77 13.86 -9.33 -5.78
C LEU A 77 15.32 -9.74 -5.62
N PRO A 78 15.67 -11.03 -5.82
CA PRO A 78 17.08 -11.43 -5.91
C PRO A 78 17.82 -10.54 -6.92
N GLY A 79 18.89 -9.88 -6.48
CA GLY A 79 19.70 -8.98 -7.30
C GLY A 79 19.17 -7.54 -7.49
N ILE A 80 17.95 -7.22 -7.04
CA ILE A 80 17.36 -5.87 -7.15
C ILE A 80 17.25 -5.25 -5.77
N LYS A 81 18.03 -4.18 -5.55
CA LYS A 81 17.96 -3.36 -4.33
C LYS A 81 16.74 -2.45 -4.39
N ALA A 82 15.75 -2.72 -3.53
CA ALA A 82 14.52 -1.94 -3.42
C ALA A 82 14.23 -1.60 -1.95
N PRO A 83 13.59 -0.45 -1.65
CA PRO A 83 13.35 0.01 -0.28
C PRO A 83 12.31 -0.85 0.42
N LYS A 84 12.57 -1.22 1.68
CA LYS A 84 11.53 -1.78 2.58
C LYS A 84 10.42 -0.75 2.84
N HIS A 85 9.27 -1.17 3.35
CA HIS A 85 8.16 -0.22 3.51
C HIS A 85 8.49 0.91 4.48
N TYR A 86 9.21 0.63 5.58
CA TYR A 86 9.64 1.67 6.51
C TYR A 86 10.55 2.69 5.81
N GLN A 87 11.42 2.23 4.91
CA GLN A 87 12.36 3.11 4.20
C GLN A 87 11.63 4.12 3.31
N MET A 88 10.48 3.72 2.74
CA MET A 88 9.64 4.62 1.96
C MET A 88 9.11 5.82 2.78
N THR A 89 9.06 5.73 4.13
CA THR A 89 8.66 6.84 5.00
C THR A 89 9.71 7.97 5.07
N GLY A 90 10.96 7.71 4.69
CA GLY A 90 12.07 8.67 4.85
C GLY A 90 12.46 8.91 6.32
N LYS A 91 12.01 8.06 7.25
CA LYS A 91 12.31 8.11 8.69
C LYS A 91 13.10 6.88 9.10
N ASN A 92 13.86 7.02 10.18
CA ASN A 92 14.53 5.88 10.81
C ASN A 92 13.49 4.83 11.24
N ILE A 93 13.89 3.56 11.31
CA ILE A 93 12.99 2.44 11.65
C ILE A 93 12.20 2.71 12.95
N ASN A 94 12.83 3.30 13.97
CA ASN A 94 12.19 3.60 15.25
C ASN A 94 11.13 4.71 15.17
N GLU A 95 11.14 5.52 14.12
CA GLU A 95 10.28 6.70 13.91
C GLU A 95 9.36 6.54 12.70
N ALA A 96 9.45 5.42 12.00
CA ALA A 96 8.65 5.14 10.81
C ALA A 96 7.23 4.73 11.21
N PHE A 97 6.26 5.57 10.82
CA PHE A 97 4.83 5.34 10.98
C PHE A 97 4.13 5.42 9.63
N CYS A 98 3.04 4.66 9.48
CA CYS A 98 2.14 4.74 8.35
C CYS A 98 0.70 4.52 8.81
N ILE A 99 -0.29 4.93 8.02
CA ILE A 99 -1.70 4.58 8.27
C ILE A 99 -1.98 3.17 7.75
N THR A 100 -1.40 2.82 6.61
CA THR A 100 -1.48 1.47 6.04
C THR A 100 -0.31 1.23 5.09
N ALA A 101 0.09 -0.02 4.94
CA ALA A 101 1.12 -0.43 3.99
C ALA A 101 0.77 -1.79 3.40
N GLY A 102 1.44 -2.15 2.30
CA GLY A 102 1.28 -3.47 1.71
C GLY A 102 1.78 -3.56 0.28
N ASN A 103 1.23 -4.52 -0.45
CA ASN A 103 1.65 -4.82 -1.82
C ASN A 103 0.49 -4.78 -2.81
N ILE A 104 0.78 -4.32 -4.02
CA ILE A 104 -0.12 -4.33 -5.17
C ILE A 104 0.48 -5.24 -6.23
N LYS A 105 -0.27 -6.23 -6.68
CA LYS A 105 0.15 -7.16 -7.73
C LYS A 105 -0.69 -7.00 -8.98
N PHE A 106 -0.05 -6.91 -10.13
CA PHE A 106 -0.67 -6.79 -11.45
C PHE A 106 -0.82 -8.16 -12.12
N LYS A 107 -1.70 -8.24 -13.12
CA LYS A 107 -1.96 -9.49 -13.84
C LYS A 107 -0.79 -9.96 -14.69
N ASN A 108 -0.03 -9.01 -15.25
CA ASN A 108 1.07 -9.26 -16.17
C ASN A 108 2.12 -8.15 -16.05
N LYS A 109 3.26 -8.33 -16.73
CA LYS A 109 4.36 -7.35 -16.78
C LYS A 109 4.06 -6.09 -17.60
N LYS A 110 2.83 -5.92 -18.11
CA LYS A 110 2.39 -4.65 -18.74
C LYS A 110 1.84 -3.65 -17.71
N TYR A 111 1.59 -4.09 -16.47
CA TYR A 111 1.09 -3.26 -15.37
C TYR A 111 -0.25 -2.54 -15.63
N CYS A 112 -0.99 -2.90 -16.68
CA CYS A 112 -2.23 -2.19 -17.05
C CYS A 112 -3.44 -2.53 -16.16
N THR A 113 -3.40 -3.64 -15.40
CA THR A 113 -4.56 -4.11 -14.64
C THR A 113 -4.15 -4.78 -13.33
N LEU A 114 -4.77 -4.33 -12.24
CA LEU A 114 -4.57 -4.94 -10.93
C LEU A 114 -5.10 -6.38 -10.88
N LYS A 115 -4.34 -7.26 -10.24
CA LYS A 115 -4.72 -8.63 -9.90
C LYS A 115 -5.24 -8.71 -8.47
N ASN A 116 -4.45 -8.22 -7.51
CA ASN A 116 -4.81 -8.23 -6.08
C ASN A 116 -3.99 -7.22 -5.27
N ILE A 117 -4.51 -6.89 -4.09
CA ILE A 117 -3.86 -6.05 -3.08
C ILE A 117 -3.79 -6.86 -1.77
N SER A 118 -2.78 -6.61 -0.95
CA SER A 118 -2.67 -7.14 0.42
C SER A 118 -2.13 -6.11 1.39
N HIS A 119 -2.51 -6.22 2.66
CA HIS A 119 -1.94 -5.42 3.77
C HIS A 119 -0.64 -5.98 4.33
N ARG A 120 -0.13 -7.08 3.75
CA ARG A 120 1.14 -7.65 4.17
C ARG A 120 2.27 -6.71 3.75
N SER A 121 2.89 -6.09 4.75
CA SER A 121 4.19 -5.45 4.66
C SER A 121 5.18 -6.30 5.45
N GLY A 122 6.45 -6.30 5.04
CA GLY A 122 7.47 -7.09 5.74
C GLY A 122 7.74 -6.55 7.14
N ASP A 123 7.68 -5.23 7.27
CA ASP A 123 8.16 -4.39 8.37
C ASP A 123 7.08 -3.52 9.00
N PHE A 124 5.93 -3.35 8.37
CA PHE A 124 4.71 -2.92 9.04
C PHE A 124 3.72 -4.09 9.18
N HIS A 125 2.94 -4.06 10.26
CA HIS A 125 1.85 -5.01 10.51
C HIS A 125 0.49 -4.29 10.53
N PRO A 126 0.09 -3.62 9.43
CA PRO A 126 -1.17 -2.90 9.41
C PRO A 126 -2.35 -3.89 9.48
N SER A 127 -3.40 -3.47 10.17
CA SER A 127 -4.63 -4.26 10.26
C SER A 127 -5.29 -4.38 8.89
N PHE A 128 -6.05 -5.46 8.64
CA PHE A 128 -6.78 -5.58 7.39
C PHE A 128 -7.71 -4.38 7.12
N HIS A 129 -8.31 -3.84 8.19
CA HIS A 129 -9.24 -2.71 8.13
C HIS A 129 -8.59 -1.39 7.70
N SER A 130 -7.27 -1.20 7.90
CA SER A 130 -6.59 0.02 7.45
C SER A 130 -6.55 0.14 5.92
N LEU A 131 -6.68 -0.99 5.19
CA LEU A 131 -6.80 -0.98 3.72
C LEU A 131 -7.99 -0.19 3.22
N ARG A 132 -9.01 0.06 4.05
CA ARG A 132 -10.12 0.97 3.71
C ARG A 132 -9.57 2.29 3.15
N LEU A 133 -8.53 2.84 3.76
CA LEU A 133 -7.96 4.12 3.32
C LEU A 133 -7.29 4.01 1.94
N PHE A 134 -6.53 2.94 1.70
CA PHE A 134 -5.91 2.70 0.39
C PHE A 134 -6.94 2.42 -0.71
N LEU A 135 -8.02 1.72 -0.39
CA LEU A 135 -9.11 1.48 -1.33
C LEU A 135 -9.88 2.76 -1.64
N ALA A 136 -10.12 3.61 -0.63
CA ALA A 136 -10.71 4.92 -0.84
C ALA A 136 -9.83 5.77 -1.76
N PHE A 137 -8.52 5.81 -1.50
CA PHE A 137 -7.53 6.48 -2.34
C PHE A 137 -7.62 6.03 -3.81
N LEU A 138 -7.62 4.71 -4.08
CA LEU A 138 -7.70 4.19 -5.44
C LEU A 138 -9.00 4.59 -6.16
N ILE A 139 -10.11 4.66 -5.44
CA ILE A 139 -11.41 5.06 -6.01
C ILE A 139 -11.45 6.55 -6.30
N LEU A 140 -10.97 7.39 -5.37
CA LEU A 140 -10.95 8.84 -5.52
C LEU A 140 -10.05 9.28 -6.69
N HIS A 141 -8.95 8.56 -6.90
CA HIS A 141 -7.95 8.87 -7.93
C HIS A 141 -8.05 8.00 -9.18
N GLU A 142 -9.18 7.30 -9.39
CA GLU A 142 -9.30 6.29 -10.45
C GLU A 142 -8.95 6.82 -11.85
N SER A 143 -9.30 8.08 -12.15
CA SER A 143 -9.00 8.74 -13.43
C SER A 143 -7.52 9.05 -13.64
N SER A 144 -6.75 9.18 -12.56
CA SER A 144 -5.34 9.57 -12.59
C SER A 144 -4.39 8.38 -12.42
N LEU A 145 -4.93 7.18 -12.15
CA LEU A 145 -4.12 5.97 -12.03
C LEU A 145 -3.55 5.57 -13.41
N PRO A 146 -2.26 5.22 -13.51
CA PRO A 146 -1.66 4.73 -14.76
C PRO A 146 -2.06 3.27 -15.08
N PHE A 147 -3.10 2.74 -14.43
CA PHE A 147 -3.62 1.41 -14.62
C PHE A 147 -5.12 1.34 -14.33
N LYS A 148 -5.78 0.32 -14.86
CA LYS A 148 -7.22 0.12 -14.67
C LYS A 148 -7.50 -0.71 -13.42
N LEU A 149 -8.46 -0.23 -12.62
CA LEU A 149 -9.08 -1.03 -11.57
C LEU A 149 -10.01 -2.08 -12.19
N PRO A 150 -9.89 -3.37 -11.84
CA PRO A 150 -10.78 -4.41 -12.35
C PRO A 150 -12.20 -4.21 -11.82
N LEU A 151 -13.19 -4.75 -12.55
CA LEU A 151 -14.60 -4.74 -12.11
C LEU A 151 -14.76 -5.38 -10.72
N ILE A 152 -14.00 -6.45 -10.46
CA ILE A 152 -13.92 -7.12 -9.16
C ILE A 152 -12.47 -7.06 -8.70
N LEU A 153 -12.23 -6.35 -7.61
CA LEU A 153 -10.93 -6.26 -6.97
C LEU A 153 -10.77 -7.37 -5.95
N THR A 154 -9.63 -8.06 -5.98
CA THR A 154 -9.31 -9.10 -5.00
C THR A 154 -8.40 -8.51 -3.92
N ILE A 155 -8.79 -8.60 -2.66
CA ILE A 155 -7.98 -8.21 -1.50
C ILE A 155 -7.65 -9.46 -0.69
N LYS A 156 -6.36 -9.64 -0.37
CA LYS A 156 -5.89 -10.75 0.44
C LYS A 156 -5.64 -10.30 1.87
N GLU A 157 -6.26 -11.02 2.80
CA GLU A 157 -6.11 -10.84 4.23
C GLU A 157 -5.19 -11.94 4.78
N PHE A 158 -4.22 -11.54 5.58
CA PHE A 158 -3.22 -12.42 6.18
C PHE A 158 -3.28 -12.33 7.71
N ASN A 159 -2.99 -13.42 8.40
CA ASN A 159 -2.82 -13.44 9.86
C ASN A 159 -1.45 -12.89 10.26
N GLN A 160 -1.17 -12.86 11.56
CA GLN A 160 0.12 -12.41 12.10
C GLN A 160 1.30 -13.30 11.68
N GLN A 161 1.05 -14.58 11.41
CA GLN A 161 2.04 -15.55 10.92
C GLN A 161 2.36 -15.37 9.43
N GLY A 162 1.60 -14.53 8.72
CA GLY A 162 1.77 -14.29 7.29
C GLY A 162 1.05 -15.30 6.38
N ASP A 163 0.18 -16.13 6.95
CA ASP A 163 -0.68 -17.07 6.22
C ASP A 163 -1.92 -16.37 5.69
N LEU A 164 -2.35 -16.77 4.51
CA LEU A 164 -3.55 -16.22 3.89
C LEU A 164 -4.79 -16.72 4.62
N VAL A 165 -5.46 -15.83 5.34
CA VAL A 165 -6.73 -16.10 6.02
C VAL A 165 -7.86 -16.07 5.02
N PHE A 166 -7.91 -15.04 4.17
CA PHE A 166 -9.05 -14.84 3.29
C PHE A 166 -8.74 -14.11 1.98
N LYS A 167 -9.52 -14.44 0.93
CA LYS A 167 -9.53 -13.73 -0.35
C LYS A 167 -10.87 -13.01 -0.52
N HIS A 168 -10.88 -11.72 -0.24
CA HIS A 168 -12.02 -10.85 -0.44
C HIS A 168 -12.14 -10.49 -1.92
N ARG A 169 -13.37 -10.46 -2.44
CA ARG A 169 -13.67 -10.09 -3.83
C ARG A 169 -14.77 -9.03 -3.82
N TRP A 170 -14.43 -7.81 -4.16
CA TRP A 170 -15.35 -6.68 -4.08
C TRP A 170 -15.55 -6.02 -5.43
N ARG A 171 -16.81 -5.75 -5.76
CA ARG A 171 -17.17 -5.01 -6.96
C ARG A 171 -16.71 -3.56 -6.81
N LYS A 172 -16.08 -3.02 -7.86
CA LYS A 172 -15.67 -1.62 -7.93
C LYS A 172 -16.83 -0.65 -7.67
N SER A 173 -18.01 -0.95 -8.22
CA SER A 173 -19.22 -0.14 -7.99
C SER A 173 -19.65 -0.11 -6.52
N LYS A 174 -19.48 -1.22 -5.77
CA LYS A 174 -19.79 -1.26 -4.33
C LYS A 174 -18.79 -0.44 -3.53
N MET A 175 -17.49 -0.56 -3.82
CA MET A 175 -16.45 0.27 -3.20
C MET A 175 -16.69 1.74 -3.48
N ARG A 176 -17.04 2.09 -4.73
CA ARG A 176 -17.40 3.46 -5.10
C ARG A 176 -18.57 3.98 -4.27
N LYS A 177 -19.69 3.26 -4.21
CA LYS A 177 -20.84 3.64 -3.37
C LYS A 177 -20.44 3.86 -1.91
N TRP A 178 -19.63 2.96 -1.34
CA TRP A 178 -19.11 3.07 0.03
C TRP A 178 -18.24 4.32 0.25
N VAL A 179 -17.33 4.65 -0.68
CA VAL A 179 -16.50 5.86 -0.57
C VAL A 179 -17.33 7.15 -0.55
N TYR A 180 -18.50 7.14 -1.21
CA TYR A 180 -19.41 8.27 -1.30
C TYR A 180 -20.62 8.21 -0.34
N SER A 181 -20.69 7.26 0.60
CA SER A 181 -21.88 7.08 1.47
C SER A 181 -21.82 7.70 2.87
N PHE A 182 -20.67 8.17 3.38
CA PHE A 182 -20.56 8.67 4.76
C PHE A 182 -20.65 10.20 4.85
N SER A 183 -21.43 10.76 5.77
CA SER A 183 -21.59 12.22 5.93
C SER A 183 -20.30 12.95 6.35
N GLU A 184 -19.34 12.27 7.00
CA GLU A 184 -18.03 12.80 7.42
C GLU A 184 -16.98 12.86 6.29
N GLN A 185 -17.44 12.84 5.04
CA GLN A 185 -16.65 12.70 3.82
C GLN A 185 -15.56 13.75 3.61
N THR A 186 -15.67 14.95 4.17
CA THR A 186 -14.74 16.05 3.90
C THR A 186 -13.34 15.81 4.45
N ALA A 187 -13.21 15.26 5.66
CA ALA A 187 -11.91 15.17 6.32
C ALA A 187 -10.97 14.16 5.62
N TYR A 188 -11.41 12.91 5.41
CA TYR A 188 -10.55 11.91 4.76
C TYR A 188 -10.40 12.14 3.25
N LYS A 189 -11.41 12.70 2.57
CA LYS A 189 -11.25 13.07 1.15
C LYS A 189 -10.21 14.15 1.01
N LYS A 190 -10.29 15.23 1.80
CA LYS A 190 -9.29 16.30 1.81
C LYS A 190 -7.89 15.75 2.11
N LEU A 191 -7.79 14.82 3.06
CA LEU A 191 -6.53 14.13 3.38
C LEU A 191 -5.96 13.35 2.18
N LEU A 192 -6.81 12.64 1.44
CA LEU A 192 -6.38 11.79 0.32
C LEU A 192 -6.26 12.52 -1.02
N GLU A 193 -6.92 13.66 -1.21
CA GLU A 193 -6.90 14.44 -2.44
C GLU A 193 -5.54 15.10 -2.68
N GLN A 194 -4.84 15.50 -1.62
CA GLN A 194 -3.55 16.17 -1.71
C GLN A 194 -2.42 15.16 -1.90
N GLN A 195 -2.02 14.97 -3.16
CA GLN A 195 -0.89 14.12 -3.53
C GLN A 195 0.27 14.97 -4.07
N PRO A 196 1.51 14.74 -3.64
CA PRO A 196 2.64 15.52 -4.11
C PRO A 196 2.94 15.20 -5.57
N MET A 197 3.42 16.21 -6.30
CA MET A 197 3.79 16.07 -7.71
C MET A 197 5.19 15.47 -7.91
N SER A 198 5.95 15.25 -6.84
CA SER A 198 7.37 14.88 -6.89
C SER A 198 7.64 13.43 -6.51
N VAL A 199 8.76 12.92 -7.01
CA VAL A 199 9.42 11.73 -6.48
C VAL A 199 10.15 12.14 -5.20
N LYS A 200 10.00 11.34 -4.15
CA LYS A 200 10.74 11.50 -2.90
C LYS A 200 11.98 10.62 -2.94
N LYS A 201 13.16 11.22 -2.79
CA LYS A 201 14.43 10.50 -2.66
C LYS A 201 14.75 10.29 -1.19
N VAL A 202 15.00 9.04 -0.78
CA VAL A 202 15.32 8.69 0.61
C VAL A 202 16.66 7.98 0.67
N THR A 203 17.50 8.35 1.64
CA THR A 203 18.85 7.77 1.82
C THR A 203 18.94 7.13 3.19
N TYR A 204 19.45 5.90 3.22
CA TYR A 204 19.67 5.13 4.44
C TYR A 204 21.11 4.62 4.47
N GLY A 205 21.73 4.68 5.64
CA GLY A 205 22.98 3.98 5.91
C GLY A 205 22.74 2.48 6.10
N ALA A 206 23.82 1.71 6.09
CA ALA A 206 23.74 0.31 6.48
C ALA A 206 23.44 0.23 7.98
N LEU A 207 22.49 -0.61 8.36
CA LEU A 207 22.13 -0.85 9.75
C LEU A 207 22.08 -2.36 9.97
N ASN A 208 22.91 -2.83 10.90
CA ASN A 208 22.86 -4.19 11.40
C ASN A 208 22.06 -4.18 12.70
N TYR A 209 20.80 -4.62 12.64
CA TYR A 209 19.99 -4.80 13.85
C TYR A 209 20.17 -6.23 14.34
N THR A 210 21.01 -6.43 15.37
CA THR A 210 20.97 -7.65 16.18
C THR A 210 19.86 -7.49 17.22
N PRO A 211 18.95 -8.47 17.40
CA PRO A 211 18.07 -8.46 18.56
C PRO A 211 18.95 -8.41 19.81
N GLN A 212 18.63 -7.51 20.76
CA GLN A 212 19.16 -7.67 22.10
C GLN A 212 18.65 -9.02 22.62
N ALA A 213 19.60 -9.85 23.08
CA ALA A 213 19.35 -11.16 23.68
C ALA A 213 18.48 -11.04 24.93
#